data_AF-A0A2Y9H513-F1
#
_entry.id   AF-A0A2Y9H513-F1
#
_cell.length_a   1.000
_cell.length_b   1.000
_cell.length_c   1.000
_cell.angle_alpha   90.00
_cell.angle_beta   90.00
_cell.angle_gamma   90.00
#
_symmetry.space_group_name_H-M   'P 1'
#
loop_
_entity.id
_entity.type
_entity.pdbx_description
1 polymer ?
#
loop_
_entity_poly.entity_id
_entity_poly.type
_entity_poly.pdbx_seq_one_letter_code
_entity_poly.pdbx_strand_id
1 'polypeptide(L)'
;MEAGMLSAILGIVMVQGGTAIQDLDLQKIVGFWREVGVASSQNLALKTPKRLEALFLTLNGHELIVKAAYNSSGSCETEKIVSSEIDVSGTFVFPGHREIHVIDTDYEQFAILRLSLHWQGKDYHVLKYFTRSLEDEYGPGFWRFREMTADMGLYLVARHGRCAKLLKEVSLALGCAESPKLSLPT
;
A
#
# COMPACT_ATOMS: atom_id res chain seq x y z
N MET A 1 -28.10 34.97 51.86
CA MET A 1 -28.64 34.24 50.69
C MET A 1 -27.82 34.69 49.49
N GLU A 2 -26.73 33.98 49.21
CA GLU A 2 -25.88 34.26 48.05
C GLU A 2 -26.43 33.50 46.83
N ALA A 3 -26.71 34.23 45.76
CA ALA A 3 -27.15 33.68 44.50
C ALA A 3 -25.90 33.18 43.73
N GLY A 4 -25.72 31.87 43.70
CA GLY A 4 -24.70 31.22 42.88
C GLY A 4 -25.04 31.35 41.40
N MET A 5 -24.31 32.20 40.70
CA MET A 5 -24.39 32.36 39.25
C MET A 5 -23.48 31.33 38.57
N LEU A 6 -24.03 30.16 38.24
CA LEU A 6 -23.34 29.15 37.43
C LEU A 6 -23.34 29.59 35.97
N SER A 7 -22.23 30.19 35.54
CA SER A 7 -21.93 30.45 34.13
C SER A 7 -21.50 29.14 33.48
N ALA A 8 -22.41 28.48 32.76
CA ALA A 8 -22.09 27.35 31.90
C ALA A 8 -21.78 27.86 30.49
N ILE A 9 -20.49 28.03 30.18
CA ILE A 9 -20.04 28.29 28.80
C ILE A 9 -20.07 26.96 28.06
N LEU A 10 -21.09 26.79 27.22
CA LEU A 10 -21.23 25.65 26.31
C LEU A 10 -20.24 25.82 25.15
N GLY A 11 -19.05 25.22 25.28
CA GLY A 11 -18.08 25.13 24.19
C GLY A 11 -18.58 24.15 23.12
N ILE A 12 -19.10 24.68 22.02
CA ILE A 12 -19.37 23.88 20.82
C ILE A 12 -18.02 23.58 20.16
N VAL A 13 -17.47 22.39 20.44
CA VAL A 13 -16.37 21.85 19.63
C VAL A 13 -17.00 21.32 18.35
N MET A 14 -16.96 22.12 17.29
CA MET A 14 -17.17 21.61 15.94
C MET A 14 -15.94 20.81 15.55
N VAL A 15 -15.98 19.49 15.77
CA VAL A 15 -15.05 18.57 15.12
C VAL A 15 -15.42 18.58 13.64
N GLN A 16 -14.69 19.35 12.85
CA GLN A 16 -14.69 19.20 11.40
C GLN A 16 -14.00 17.86 11.07
N GLY A 17 -14.75 16.76 11.21
CA GLY A 17 -14.40 15.45 10.69
C GLY A 17 -14.64 15.40 9.19
N GLY A 18 -13.99 16.30 8.45
CA GLY A 18 -13.90 16.24 7.01
C GLY A 18 -12.44 16.02 6.69
N THR A 19 -12.00 14.75 6.62
CA THR A 19 -10.73 14.42 5.98
C THR A 19 -10.83 14.91 4.55
N ALA A 20 -10.24 16.06 4.24
CA ALA A 20 -9.99 16.46 2.87
C ALA A 20 -9.26 15.27 2.21
N ILE A 21 -9.86 14.68 1.18
CA ILE A 21 -9.19 13.71 0.34
C ILE A 21 -8.05 14.49 -0.30
N GLN A 22 -6.86 14.31 0.22
CA GLN A 22 -5.67 14.88 -0.37
C GLN A 22 -5.35 13.98 -1.56
N ASP A 23 -5.37 14.55 -2.77
CA ASP A 23 -5.03 13.82 -3.98
C ASP A 23 -3.69 13.09 -3.80
N LEU A 24 -3.63 11.85 -4.27
CA LEU A 24 -2.44 11.03 -4.12
C LEU A 24 -1.33 11.56 -5.03
N ASP A 25 -0.14 11.82 -4.46
CA ASP A 25 1.03 12.19 -5.25
C ASP A 25 1.62 10.93 -5.90
N LEU A 26 1.19 10.66 -7.13
CA LEU A 26 1.59 9.47 -7.90
C LEU A 26 3.11 9.36 -8.07
N GLN A 27 3.84 10.47 -8.18
CA GLN A 27 5.29 10.39 -8.35
C GLN A 27 5.98 9.88 -7.09
N LYS A 28 5.45 10.24 -5.92
CA LYS A 28 6.02 9.83 -4.63
C LYS A 28 5.75 8.36 -4.28
N ILE A 29 4.77 7.71 -4.91
CA ILE A 29 4.52 6.27 -4.67
C ILE A 29 5.47 5.38 -5.49
N VAL A 30 6.13 5.90 -6.52
CA VAL A 30 7.04 5.12 -7.39
C VAL A 30 8.15 4.45 -6.60
N GLY A 31 8.63 3.29 -7.08
CA GLY A 31 9.74 2.54 -6.51
C GLY A 31 9.33 1.30 -5.73
N PHE A 32 10.25 0.82 -4.90
CA PHE A 32 10.10 -0.45 -4.19
C PHE A 32 9.17 -0.36 -2.97
N TRP A 33 8.36 -1.39 -2.76
CA TRP A 33 7.49 -1.59 -1.59
C TRP A 33 7.46 -3.07 -1.20
N ARG A 34 7.74 -3.41 0.05
CA ARG A 34 7.63 -4.77 0.61
C ARG A 34 6.29 -4.94 1.29
N GLU A 35 5.58 -6.05 1.04
CA GLU A 35 4.39 -6.40 1.82
C GLU A 35 4.83 -6.89 3.20
N VAL A 36 4.26 -6.32 4.26
CA VAL A 36 4.57 -6.67 5.67
C VAL A 36 3.32 -7.15 6.40
N GLY A 37 2.12 -6.69 6.03
CA GLY A 37 0.88 -7.09 6.70
C GLY A 37 -0.25 -7.36 5.71
N VAL A 38 -1.09 -8.35 6.01
CA VAL A 38 -2.30 -8.67 5.26
C VAL A 38 -3.42 -8.96 6.25
N ALA A 39 -4.58 -8.33 6.05
CA ALA A 39 -5.76 -8.55 6.86
C ALA A 39 -7.01 -8.66 5.99
N SER A 40 -7.91 -9.57 6.34
CA SER A 40 -9.20 -9.73 5.68
C SER A 40 -10.17 -10.45 6.61
N SER A 41 -11.46 -10.14 6.53
CA SER A 41 -12.50 -10.94 7.18
C SER A 41 -12.81 -12.23 6.40
N GLN A 42 -12.23 -12.43 5.21
CA GLN A 42 -12.37 -13.63 4.40
C GLN A 42 -11.06 -14.43 4.31
N ASN A 43 -11.18 -15.76 4.29
CA ASN A 43 -10.04 -16.68 4.23
C ASN A 43 -9.40 -16.80 2.82
N LEU A 44 -9.72 -15.90 1.89
CA LEU A 44 -9.23 -15.98 0.51
C LEU A 44 -7.71 -15.69 0.43
N ALA A 45 -7.23 -14.74 1.22
CA ALA A 45 -5.82 -14.34 1.27
C ALA A 45 -4.87 -15.48 1.72
N LEU A 46 -5.38 -16.45 2.50
CA LEU A 46 -4.63 -17.61 2.98
C LEU A 46 -4.62 -18.80 2.01
N LYS A 47 -5.51 -18.80 1.02
CA LYS A 47 -5.65 -19.91 0.06
C LYS A 47 -4.85 -19.69 -1.23
N THR A 48 -4.16 -18.56 -1.36
CA THR A 48 -3.41 -18.25 -2.59
C THR A 48 -2.10 -19.04 -2.60
N PRO A 49 -1.81 -19.83 -3.65
CA PRO A 49 -0.57 -20.61 -3.72
C PRO A 49 0.68 -19.74 -3.91
N LYS A 50 0.51 -18.51 -4.43
CA LYS A 50 1.57 -17.51 -4.61
C LYS A 50 1.39 -16.38 -3.61
N ARG A 51 2.33 -16.25 -2.68
CA ARG A 51 2.31 -15.18 -1.67
C ARG A 51 3.03 -13.95 -2.22
N LEU A 52 2.38 -12.79 -2.22
CA LEU A 52 3.05 -11.54 -2.56
C LEU A 52 4.12 -11.22 -1.50
N GLU A 53 5.31 -10.79 -1.93
CA GLU A 53 6.35 -10.33 -1.00
C GLU A 53 6.73 -8.86 -1.26
N ALA A 54 6.70 -8.40 -2.51
CA ALA A 54 7.02 -7.01 -2.84
C ALA A 54 6.44 -6.55 -4.17
N LEU A 55 6.41 -5.24 -4.34
CA LEU A 55 6.06 -4.51 -5.54
C LEU A 55 7.21 -3.56 -5.89
N PHE A 56 7.41 -3.34 -7.18
CA PHE A 56 8.17 -2.21 -7.69
C PHE A 56 7.26 -1.44 -8.66
N LEU A 57 6.98 -0.19 -8.29
CA LEU A 57 6.06 0.68 -9.01
C LEU A 57 6.83 1.59 -9.95
N THR A 58 6.33 1.74 -11.18
CA THR A 58 6.86 2.68 -12.18
C THR A 58 5.69 3.40 -12.83
N LEU A 59 5.84 4.69 -13.11
CA LEU A 59 4.86 5.45 -13.89
C LEU A 59 5.31 5.58 -15.34
N ASN A 60 4.37 5.40 -16.26
CA ASN A 60 4.54 5.65 -17.68
C ASN A 60 3.34 6.45 -18.21
N GLY A 61 3.46 7.78 -18.24
CA GLY A 61 2.32 8.65 -18.56
C GLY A 61 1.20 8.48 -17.52
N HIS A 62 0.03 8.02 -17.98
CA HIS A 62 -1.15 7.76 -17.13
C HIS A 62 -1.28 6.27 -16.75
N GLU A 63 -0.22 5.48 -16.89
CA GLU A 63 -0.20 4.07 -16.52
C GLU A 63 0.73 3.84 -15.31
N LEU A 64 0.23 3.08 -14.33
CA LEU A 64 1.00 2.54 -13.23
C LEU A 64 1.41 1.12 -13.60
N ILE A 65 2.70 0.93 -13.81
CA ILE A 65 3.31 -0.37 -14.06
C ILE A 65 3.76 -0.94 -12.73
N VAL A 66 3.27 -2.13 -12.41
CA VAL A 66 3.55 -2.86 -11.18
C VAL A 66 4.34 -4.10 -11.53
N LYS A 67 5.59 -4.18 -11.07
CA LYS A 67 6.35 -5.43 -11.05
C LYS A 67 6.17 -6.08 -9.69
N ALA A 68 5.37 -7.13 -9.62
CA ALA A 68 5.12 -7.88 -8.39
C ALA A 68 6.09 -9.05 -8.26
N ALA A 69 6.58 -9.31 -7.06
CA ALA A 69 7.37 -10.49 -6.71
C ALA A 69 6.59 -11.38 -5.74
N TYR A 70 6.49 -12.65 -6.09
CA TYR A 70 5.78 -13.67 -5.35
C TYR A 70 6.71 -14.78 -4.89
N ASN A 71 6.41 -15.32 -3.73
CA ASN A 71 6.93 -16.59 -3.26
C ASN A 71 5.94 -17.71 -3.62
N SER A 72 6.39 -18.60 -4.48
CA SER A 72 5.66 -19.74 -5.02
C SER A 72 6.39 -21.00 -4.57
N SER A 73 5.97 -21.55 -3.43
CA SER A 73 6.57 -22.74 -2.83
C SER A 73 8.11 -22.65 -2.67
N GLY A 74 8.63 -21.48 -2.29
CA GLY A 74 10.06 -21.23 -2.10
C GLY A 74 10.82 -20.74 -3.34
N SER A 75 10.17 -20.72 -4.50
CA SER A 75 10.68 -20.10 -5.74
C SER A 75 10.18 -18.67 -5.87
N CYS A 76 11.03 -17.80 -6.42
CA CYS A 76 10.67 -16.41 -6.69
C CYS A 76 10.15 -16.26 -8.11
N GLU A 77 8.90 -15.83 -8.22
CA GLU A 77 8.25 -15.52 -9.49
C GLU A 77 7.97 -14.01 -9.56
N THR A 78 8.11 -13.42 -10.75
CA THR A 78 7.75 -12.02 -10.95
C THR A 78 6.71 -11.87 -12.05
N GLU A 79 5.78 -10.94 -11.85
CA GLU A 79 4.75 -10.60 -12.83
C GLU A 79 4.79 -9.08 -13.09
N LYS A 80 4.58 -8.68 -14.34
CA LYS A 80 4.38 -7.28 -14.72
C LYS A 80 2.89 -7.06 -14.97
N ILE A 81 2.30 -6.13 -14.24
CA ILE A 81 0.88 -5.78 -14.31
C ILE A 81 0.80 -4.30 -14.64
N VAL A 82 -0.11 -3.90 -15.52
CA VAL A 82 -0.31 -2.50 -15.91
C VAL A 82 -1.71 -2.09 -15.48
N SER A 83 -1.84 -0.91 -14.87
CA SER A 83 -3.15 -0.35 -14.51
C SER A 83 -3.97 -0.08 -15.76
N SER A 84 -5.25 -0.44 -15.72
CA SER A 84 -6.22 -0.06 -16.75
C SER A 84 -6.73 1.37 -16.56
N GLU A 85 -6.76 1.84 -15.30
CA GLU A 85 -7.24 3.18 -14.95
C GLU A 85 -6.52 3.68 -13.69
N ILE A 86 -6.28 5.00 -13.64
CA ILE A 86 -5.75 5.70 -12.47
C ILE A 86 -6.69 6.85 -12.13
N ASP A 87 -7.20 6.84 -10.90
CA ASP A 87 -7.89 7.96 -10.28
C ASP A 87 -6.92 8.73 -9.37
N VAL A 88 -6.91 10.04 -9.47
CA VAL A 88 -6.12 10.95 -8.62
C VAL A 88 -6.52 10.86 -7.14
N SER A 89 -7.71 10.31 -6.84
CA SER A 89 -8.12 9.94 -5.49
C SER A 89 -7.31 8.79 -4.87
N GLY A 90 -6.33 8.23 -5.60
CA GLY A 90 -5.51 7.10 -5.16
C GLY A 90 -6.14 5.73 -5.42
N THR A 91 -7.07 5.65 -6.36
CA THR A 91 -7.71 4.39 -6.79
C THR A 91 -7.12 3.92 -8.12
N PHE A 92 -6.76 2.65 -8.20
CA PHE A 92 -6.14 2.03 -9.37
C PHE A 92 -6.92 0.78 -9.76
N VAL A 93 -7.27 0.66 -11.03
CA VAL A 93 -7.96 -0.53 -11.56
C VAL A 93 -6.97 -1.38 -12.33
N PHE A 94 -6.96 -2.69 -12.06
CA PHE A 94 -6.11 -3.68 -12.70
C PHE A 94 -6.95 -4.79 -13.36
N PRO A 95 -6.37 -5.53 -14.32
CA PRO A 95 -7.04 -6.66 -14.96
C PRO A 95 -7.67 -7.65 -13.97
N GLY A 96 -8.83 -8.18 -14.34
CA GLY A 96 -9.62 -9.07 -13.49
C GLY A 96 -10.45 -8.35 -12.42
N HIS A 97 -10.85 -7.10 -12.67
CA HIS A 97 -11.68 -6.27 -11.79
C HIS A 97 -11.09 -6.14 -10.38
N ARG A 98 -9.77 -5.97 -10.31
CA ARG A 98 -9.04 -5.71 -9.07
C ARG A 98 -8.91 -4.21 -8.90
N GLU A 99 -9.53 -3.68 -7.87
CA GLU A 99 -9.43 -2.27 -7.51
C GLU A 99 -8.50 -2.14 -6.30
N ILE A 100 -7.51 -1.26 -6.38
CA ILE A 100 -6.61 -0.94 -5.28
C ILE A 100 -6.82 0.51 -4.90
N HIS A 101 -7.16 0.76 -3.65
CA HIS A 101 -7.26 2.10 -3.09
C HIS A 101 -6.15 2.31 -2.06
N VAL A 102 -5.38 3.39 -2.20
CA VAL A 102 -4.39 3.82 -1.21
C VAL A 102 -5.13 4.54 -0.09
N ILE A 103 -5.26 3.89 1.07
CA ILE A 103 -6.00 4.45 2.21
C ILE A 103 -5.15 5.47 2.96
N ASP A 104 -3.86 5.17 3.12
CA ASP A 104 -2.94 6.00 3.88
C ASP A 104 -1.50 5.72 3.46
N THR A 105 -0.68 6.76 3.40
CA THR A 105 0.74 6.65 3.05
C THR A 105 1.47 7.92 3.46
N ASP A 106 2.69 7.76 3.96
CA ASP A 106 3.62 8.87 4.14
C ASP A 106 4.65 8.96 3.01
N TYR A 107 4.50 8.11 1.98
CA TYR A 107 5.35 7.94 0.79
C TYR A 107 6.77 7.40 1.07
N GLU A 108 7.33 7.72 2.23
CA GLU A 108 8.72 7.47 2.61
C GLU A 108 8.90 6.16 3.39
N GLN A 109 7.95 5.80 4.24
CA GLN A 109 8.10 4.65 5.13
C GLN A 109 7.06 3.59 4.83
N PHE A 110 5.79 3.97 4.67
CA PHE A 110 4.70 3.00 4.59
C PHE A 110 3.58 3.39 3.63
N ALA A 111 2.81 2.37 3.23
CA ALA A 111 1.52 2.53 2.56
C ALA A 111 0.53 1.46 3.06
N ILE A 112 -0.71 1.86 3.28
CA ILE A 112 -1.84 0.98 3.60
C ILE A 112 -2.79 0.99 2.42
N LEU A 113 -3.05 -0.19 1.85
CA LEU A 113 -3.86 -0.36 0.67
C LEU A 113 -5.10 -1.20 0.97
N ARG A 114 -6.22 -0.89 0.32
CA ARG A 114 -7.38 -1.77 0.21
C ARG A 114 -7.42 -2.37 -1.18
N LEU A 115 -7.34 -3.69 -1.26
CA LEU A 115 -7.69 -4.43 -2.47
C LEU A 115 -9.17 -4.82 -2.38
N SER A 116 -9.94 -4.42 -3.38
CA SER A 116 -11.30 -4.87 -3.63
C SER A 116 -11.32 -5.77 -4.86
N LEU A 117 -11.94 -6.94 -4.75
CA LEU A 117 -12.10 -7.89 -5.84
C LEU A 117 -13.53 -8.42 -5.84
N HIS A 118 -14.19 -8.34 -6.99
CA HIS A 118 -15.45 -9.03 -7.20
C HIS A 118 -15.18 -10.44 -7.73
N TRP A 119 -15.59 -11.47 -6.98
CA TRP A 119 -15.39 -12.88 -7.36
C TRP A 119 -16.61 -13.72 -6.99
N GLN A 120 -17.13 -14.51 -7.95
CA GLN A 120 -18.29 -15.38 -7.76
C GLN A 120 -19.52 -14.66 -7.14
N GLY A 121 -19.79 -13.42 -7.56
CA GLY A 121 -20.93 -12.64 -7.07
C GLY A 121 -20.75 -12.08 -5.66
N LYS A 122 -19.52 -12.07 -5.13
CA LYS A 122 -19.19 -11.53 -3.80
C LYS A 122 -18.02 -10.56 -3.89
N ASP A 123 -18.09 -9.53 -3.07
CA ASP A 123 -16.99 -8.60 -2.88
C ASP A 123 -16.06 -9.10 -1.78
N TYR A 124 -14.78 -9.13 -2.12
CA TYR A 124 -13.69 -9.47 -1.22
C TYR A 124 -12.86 -8.24 -0.97
N HIS A 125 -12.54 -7.99 0.30
CA HIS A 125 -11.69 -6.89 0.70
C HIS A 125 -10.48 -7.40 1.47
N VAL A 126 -9.31 -6.92 1.07
CA VAL A 126 -8.05 -7.24 1.74
C VAL A 126 -7.32 -5.93 2.03
N LEU A 127 -7.02 -5.70 3.30
CA LEU A 127 -6.12 -4.64 3.70
C LEU A 127 -4.69 -5.14 3.67
N LYS A 128 -3.79 -4.34 3.12
CA LYS A 128 -2.37 -4.65 3.00
C LYS A 128 -1.52 -3.51 3.54
N TYR A 129 -0.48 -3.84 4.28
CA TYR A 129 0.52 -2.91 4.80
C TYR A 129 1.84 -3.15 4.08
N PHE A 130 2.39 -2.08 3.51
CA PHE A 130 3.65 -2.08 2.79
C PHE A 130 4.67 -1.15 3.45
N THR A 131 5.95 -1.49 3.32
CA THR A 131 7.06 -0.64 3.75
C THR A 131 8.12 -0.46 2.66
N ARG A 132 8.84 0.66 2.67
CA ARG A 132 10.02 0.85 1.79
C ARG A 132 11.23 0.01 2.24
N SER A 133 11.27 -0.36 3.52
CA SER A 133 12.37 -1.07 4.17
C SER A 133 12.29 -2.59 3.97
N LEU A 134 13.45 -3.23 3.89
CA LEU A 134 13.56 -4.70 3.94
C LEU A 134 13.62 -5.23 5.39
N GLU A 135 13.96 -4.37 6.35
CA GLU A 135 14.31 -4.75 7.72
C GLU A 135 13.24 -4.34 8.71
N ASP A 136 12.59 -3.19 8.49
CA ASP A 136 11.58 -2.66 9.41
C ASP A 136 10.21 -3.31 9.16
N GLU A 137 9.72 -4.00 10.19
CA GLU A 137 8.41 -4.65 10.24
C GLU A 137 7.40 -3.88 11.09
N TYR A 138 7.86 -3.01 12.02
CA TYR A 138 7.04 -2.41 13.08
C TYR A 138 7.13 -0.88 13.14
N GLY A 139 7.41 -0.23 12.02
CA GLY A 139 7.40 1.23 11.89
C GLY A 139 6.04 1.88 12.21
N PRO A 140 5.96 3.22 12.26
CA PRO A 140 4.77 3.96 12.71
C PRO A 140 3.46 3.56 12.02
N GLY A 141 3.49 3.28 10.71
CA GLY A 141 2.33 2.82 9.95
C GLY A 141 1.78 1.45 10.38
N PHE A 142 2.60 0.62 11.02
CA PHE A 142 2.18 -0.70 11.51
C PHE A 142 1.10 -0.59 12.59
N TRP A 143 1.25 0.34 13.53
CA TRP A 143 0.26 0.55 14.60
C TRP A 143 -1.08 1.01 14.04
N ARG A 144 -1.06 1.92 13.07
CA ARG A 144 -2.27 2.36 12.37
C ARG A 144 -2.95 1.21 11.62
N PHE A 145 -2.17 0.39 10.92
CA PHE A 145 -2.69 -0.81 10.28
C PHE A 145 -3.31 -1.80 11.29
N ARG A 146 -2.66 -2.00 12.45
CA ARG A 146 -3.18 -2.84 13.53
C ARG A 146 -4.50 -2.32 14.09
N GLU A 147 -4.61 -1.01 14.30
CA GLU A 147 -5.85 -0.38 14.77
C GLU A 147 -6.98 -0.55 13.75
N MET A 148 -6.72 -0.25 12.47
CA MET A 148 -7.69 -0.40 11.38
C MET A 148 -8.16 -1.85 11.15
N THR A 149 -7.36 -2.83 11.57
CA THR A 149 -7.61 -4.26 11.36
C THR A 149 -8.02 -4.98 12.64
N ALA A 150 -8.23 -4.27 13.74
CA ALA A 150 -8.54 -4.85 15.04
C ALA A 150 -9.78 -5.78 15.01
N ASP A 151 -10.79 -5.40 14.23
CA ASP A 151 -12.04 -6.16 14.09
C ASP A 151 -12.03 -7.13 12.90
N MET A 152 -10.91 -7.27 12.18
CA MET A 152 -10.81 -8.15 11.01
C MET A 152 -10.27 -9.53 11.41
N GLY A 153 -11.10 -10.56 11.20
CA GLY A 153 -10.91 -11.91 11.72
C GLY A 153 -9.77 -12.77 11.14
N LEU A 154 -8.81 -12.22 10.40
CA LEU A 154 -7.55 -12.90 10.01
C LEU A 154 -6.47 -11.83 9.76
N TYR A 155 -5.34 -11.95 10.46
CA TYR A 155 -4.21 -11.02 10.39
C TYR A 155 -2.91 -11.82 10.19
N LEU A 156 -2.20 -11.56 9.10
CA LEU A 156 -0.93 -12.22 8.76
C LEU A 156 0.17 -11.19 8.61
N VAL A 157 1.29 -11.45 9.27
CA VAL A 157 2.52 -10.70 9.02
C VAL A 157 3.32 -11.44 7.95
N ALA A 158 3.66 -10.73 6.88
CA ALA A 158 4.65 -11.16 5.91
C ALA A 158 6.03 -11.13 6.57
N ARG A 159 6.55 -12.35 6.81
CA ARG A 159 7.93 -12.56 7.26
C ARG A 159 8.88 -12.11 6.16
N HIS A 160 10.12 -11.82 6.56
CA HIS A 160 11.23 -11.48 5.66
C HIS A 160 11.20 -12.28 4.34
N GLY A 161 10.99 -11.57 3.23
CA GLY A 161 10.76 -12.16 1.92
C GLY A 161 12.03 -12.20 1.07
N ARG A 162 12.51 -13.40 0.74
CA ARG A 162 13.69 -13.57 -0.14
C ARG A 162 13.44 -12.95 -1.52
N CYS A 163 12.21 -13.07 -2.04
CA CYS A 163 11.82 -12.54 -3.33
C CYS A 163 11.69 -11.01 -3.29
N ALA A 164 11.29 -10.44 -2.15
CA ALA A 164 11.33 -9.00 -1.94
C ALA A 164 12.76 -8.44 -2.05
N LYS A 165 13.73 -9.09 -1.39
CA LYS A 165 15.14 -8.70 -1.46
C LYS A 165 15.67 -8.74 -2.89
N LEU A 166 15.46 -9.85 -3.60
CA LEU A 166 15.87 -10.01 -4.99
C LEU A 166 15.25 -8.96 -5.92
N LEU A 167 13.96 -8.66 -5.75
CA LEU A 167 13.30 -7.62 -6.53
C LEU A 167 13.97 -6.25 -6.31
N LYS A 168 14.29 -5.89 -5.06
CA LYS A 168 14.93 -4.61 -4.73
C LYS A 168 16.32 -4.50 -5.37
N GLU A 169 17.13 -5.54 -5.27
CA GLU A 169 18.49 -5.58 -5.84
C GLU A 169 18.49 -5.45 -7.37
N VAL A 170 17.63 -6.23 -8.05
CA VAL A 170 17.52 -6.20 -9.52
C VAL A 170 17.01 -4.84 -10.00
N SER A 171 16.04 -4.24 -9.31
CA SER A 171 15.53 -2.92 -9.68
C SER A 171 16.56 -1.81 -9.50
N LEU A 172 17.39 -1.87 -8.45
CA LEU A 172 18.49 -0.92 -8.26
C LEU A 172 19.54 -1.05 -9.38
N ALA A 173 19.91 -2.28 -9.75
CA ALA A 173 20.87 -2.52 -10.82
C ALA A 173 20.39 -1.98 -12.18
N LEU A 174 19.10 -2.13 -12.49
CA LEU A 174 18.50 -1.60 -13.72
C LEU A 174 18.46 -0.06 -13.73
N GLY A 175 18.09 0.57 -12.61
CA GLY A 175 18.10 2.04 -12.50
C GLY A 175 19.49 2.66 -12.66
N CYS A 176 20.55 1.96 -12.22
CA CYS A 176 21.93 2.38 -12.46
C CYS A 176 22.36 2.25 -13.93
N ALA A 177 21.81 1.28 -14.67
CA ALA A 177 22.16 1.06 -16.08
C ALA A 177 21.51 2.08 -17.04
N GLU A 178 20.38 2.67 -16.65
CA GLU A 178 19.64 3.67 -17.44
C GLU A 178 20.09 5.13 -17.22
N SER A 179 21.11 5.37 -16.39
CA SER A 179 21.64 6.73 -16.19
C SER A 179 22.26 7.27 -17.50
N PRO A 180 21.79 8.42 -18.05
CA PRO A 180 22.40 8.99 -19.25
C PRO A 180 23.84 9.38 -18.93
N LYS A 181 24.79 8.91 -19.74
CA LYS A 181 26.15 9.45 -19.72
C LYS A 181 26.06 10.95 -19.99
N LEU A 182 26.33 11.77 -18.97
CA LEU A 182 26.52 13.20 -19.12
C LEU A 182 27.72 13.39 -20.05
N SER A 183 27.46 13.71 -21.32
CA SER A 183 28.52 14.12 -22.24
C SER A 183 28.99 15.51 -21.83
N LEU A 184 30.21 15.61 -21.30
CA LEU A 184 30.89 16.88 -21.11
C LEU A 184 31.10 17.55 -22.48
N PRO A 185 30.79 18.84 -22.64
CA PRO A 185 31.18 19.58 -23.84
C PRO A 185 32.70 19.73 -23.90
N THR A 186 33.25 19.57 -25.10
CA THR A 186 34.66 19.76 -25.45
C THR A 186 35.00 21.24 -25.57
#